data_AF-A0A352PT74-F1
#
_entry.id   AF-A0A352PT74-F1
#
_cell.length_a   1.000
_cell.length_b   1.000
_cell.length_c   1.000
_cell.angle_alpha   90.00
_cell.angle_beta   90.00
_cell.angle_gamma   90.00
#
_symmetry.space_group_name_H-M   'P 1'
#
loop_
_entity.id
_entity.type
_entity.pdbx_description
1 polymer ?
#
loop_
_entity_poly.entity_id
_entity_poly.type
_entity_poly.pdbx_seq_one_letter_code
_entity_poly.pdbx_strand_id
1 'polypeptide(L)'
;QMVSDCLYDADKFRWGLDNFTQTVWHLAESQNLSTRELIDRFPWGMTGIARIRETFRSAVGRQYGPDIIDVGIEIGKEVYQYLVQIYGNE
;
A
#
# COMPACT_ATOMS: atom_id res chain seq x y z
N GLN A 1 -26.62 -0.62 1.23
CA GLN A 1 -25.62 0.04 0.36
C GLN A 1 -24.60 0.85 1.17
N MET A 2 -25.00 1.93 1.86
CA MET A 2 -24.08 2.83 2.58
C MET A 2 -23.02 2.14 3.48
N VAL A 3 -23.43 1.26 4.41
CA VAL A 3 -22.48 0.59 5.32
C VAL A 3 -21.47 -0.27 4.56
N SER A 4 -21.90 -0.94 3.49
CA SER A 4 -21.01 -1.75 2.66
C SER A 4 -19.97 -0.90 1.93
N ASP A 5 -20.36 0.28 1.46
CA ASP A 5 -19.45 1.19 0.75
C ASP A 5 -18.46 1.83 1.72
N CYS A 6 -18.92 2.24 2.90
CA CYS A 6 -18.04 2.76 3.95
C CYS A 6 -17.04 1.70 4.45
N LEU A 7 -17.47 0.46 4.65
CA LEU A 7 -16.58 -0.62 5.08
C LEU A 7 -15.55 -0.97 4.01
N TYR A 8 -15.96 -0.98 2.74
CA TYR A 8 -15.05 -1.17 1.61
C TYR A 8 -13.99 -0.05 1.56
N ASP A 9 -14.41 1.22 1.67
CA ASP A 9 -13.48 2.35 1.63
C ASP A 9 -12.54 2.38 2.84
N ALA A 10 -13.02 1.99 4.02
CA ALA A 10 -12.20 1.86 5.24
C ALA A 10 -11.05 0.85 5.06
N ASP A 11 -11.28 -0.25 4.35
CA ASP A 11 -10.20 -1.16 3.93
C ASP A 11 -9.21 -0.46 2.97
N LYS A 12 -9.71 0.32 2.01
CA LYS A 12 -8.90 0.97 0.99
C LYS A 12 -8.02 2.10 1.52
N PHE A 13 -8.48 2.87 2.50
CA PHE A 13 -7.68 3.93 3.11
C PHE A 13 -6.37 3.42 3.74
N ARG A 14 -6.33 2.17 4.20
CA ARG A 14 -5.12 1.56 4.78
C ARG A 14 -3.99 1.36 3.77
N TRP A 15 -4.26 1.47 2.47
CA TRP A 15 -3.26 1.30 1.41
C TRP A 15 -2.50 2.59 1.07
N GLY A 16 -2.74 3.68 1.82
CA GLY A 16 -1.93 4.89 1.81
C GLY A 16 -0.73 4.80 2.75
N LEU A 17 -0.54 5.81 3.60
CA LEU A 17 0.59 5.90 4.55
C LEU A 17 0.67 4.70 5.52
N ASP A 18 -0.49 4.24 6.00
CA ASP A 18 -0.59 3.13 6.96
C ASP A 18 -0.04 1.81 6.42
N ASN A 19 0.01 1.68 5.09
CA ASN A 19 0.59 0.51 4.45
C ASN A 19 2.08 0.38 4.78
N PHE A 20 2.81 1.48 4.70
CA PHE A 20 4.27 1.52 4.81
C PHE A 20 4.76 1.79 6.23
N THR A 21 3.87 2.14 7.16
CA THR A 21 4.20 2.22 8.60
C THR A 21 3.88 0.92 9.34
N GLN A 22 2.87 0.16 8.89
CA GLN A 22 2.36 -1.01 9.62
C GLN A 22 2.09 -2.20 8.69
N THR A 23 1.15 -2.05 7.75
CA THR A 23 0.49 -3.20 7.11
C THR A 23 1.46 -4.11 6.36
N VAL A 24 2.34 -3.56 5.53
CA VAL A 24 3.25 -4.35 4.70
C VAL A 24 4.23 -5.17 5.54
N TRP A 25 4.66 -4.63 6.69
CA TRP A 25 5.61 -5.27 7.59
C TRP A 25 4.96 -6.42 8.36
N HIS A 26 3.75 -6.22 8.89
CA HIS A 26 2.97 -7.29 9.52
C HIS A 26 2.63 -8.40 8.52
N LEU A 27 2.34 -8.06 7.26
CA LEU A 27 2.11 -9.04 6.20
C LEU A 27 3.39 -9.81 5.85
N ALA A 28 4.54 -9.15 5.79
CA ALA A 28 5.82 -9.79 5.52
C ALA A 28 6.22 -10.74 6.67
N GLU A 29 6.06 -10.31 7.92
CA GLU A 29 6.33 -11.12 9.11
C GLU A 29 5.41 -12.34 9.19
N SER A 30 4.09 -12.15 9.02
CA SER A 30 3.13 -13.26 9.06
C SER A 30 3.32 -14.29 7.95
N GLN A 31 3.86 -13.87 6.80
CA GLN A 31 4.22 -14.76 5.69
C GLN A 31 5.66 -15.27 5.75
N ASN A 32 6.43 -14.87 6.77
CA ASN A 32 7.84 -15.18 6.95
C ASN A 32 8.67 -14.88 5.69
N LEU A 33 8.42 -13.74 5.05
CA LEU A 33 9.14 -13.32 3.85
C LEU A 33 10.58 -12.95 4.20
N SER A 34 11.53 -13.44 3.40
CA SER A 34 12.88 -12.90 3.42
C SER A 34 12.91 -11.47 2.86
N THR A 35 13.93 -10.71 3.25
CA THR A 35 14.17 -9.35 2.71
C THR A 35 14.22 -9.35 1.19
N ARG A 36 14.87 -10.37 0.59
CA ARG A 36 14.96 -10.53 -0.87
C ARG A 36 13.59 -10.73 -1.51
N GLU A 37 12.79 -11.66 -0.98
CA GLU A 37 11.43 -11.89 -1.49
C GLU A 37 10.54 -10.66 -1.35
N LEU A 38 10.68 -9.91 -0.26
CA LEU A 38 9.95 -8.66 -0.09
C LEU A 38 10.32 -7.65 -1.17
N ILE A 39 11.62 -7.43 -1.41
CA ILE A 39 12.12 -6.51 -2.44
C ILE A 39 11.66 -6.93 -3.83
N ASP A 40 11.75 -8.22 -4.17
CA ASP A 40 11.34 -8.75 -5.47
C ASP A 40 9.83 -8.55 -5.73
N ARG A 41 9.01 -8.70 -4.68
CA ARG A 41 7.54 -8.55 -4.78
C ARG A 41 7.08 -7.10 -4.66
N PHE A 42 7.91 -6.20 -4.13
CA PHE A 42 7.52 -4.82 -3.81
C PHE A 42 6.95 -4.05 -5.02
N PRO A 43 7.58 -4.04 -6.21
CA PRO A 43 7.05 -3.31 -7.36
C PRO A 43 5.67 -3.80 -7.83
N TRP A 44 5.44 -5.12 -7.73
CA TRP A 44 4.13 -5.70 -8.03
C TRP A 44 3.08 -5.24 -7.02
N GLY A 45 3.42 -5.23 -5.72
CA GLY A 45 2.54 -4.70 -4.67
C GLY A 45 2.18 -3.23 -4.90
N MET A 46 3.15 -2.40 -5.27
CA MET A 46 2.94 -0.99 -5.61
C MET A 46 1.96 -0.81 -6.79
N THR A 47 2.05 -1.66 -7.80
CA THR A 47 1.10 -1.67 -8.93
C THR A 47 -0.32 -2.00 -8.47
N GLY A 48 -0.46 -2.89 -7.48
CA GLY A 48 -1.74 -3.20 -6.84
C GLY A 48 -2.33 -1.99 -6.10
N ILE A 49 -1.51 -1.28 -5.33
CA ILE A 49 -1.93 -0.07 -4.59
C ILE A 49 -2.42 1.01 -5.54
N ALA A 50 -1.70 1.25 -6.65
CA ALA A 50 -2.08 2.27 -7.62
C ALA A 50 -3.50 2.06 -8.21
N ARG A 51 -3.94 0.80 -8.35
CA ARG A 51 -5.29 0.48 -8.83
C ARG A 51 -6.40 0.82 -7.85
N ILE A 52 -6.10 0.89 -6.55
CA ILE A 52 -7.09 1.17 -5.49
C ILE A 52 -7.67 2.57 -5.63
N ARG A 53 -6.88 3.51 -6.14
CA ARG A 53 -7.23 4.91 -6.39
C ARG A 53 -8.62 5.08 -7.01
N GLU A 54 -8.97 4.21 -7.96
CA GLU A 54 -10.22 4.29 -8.75
C GLU A 54 -11.37 3.44 -8.18
N THR A 55 -11.22 2.89 -6.97
CA THR A 55 -12.18 1.89 -6.45
C THR A 55 -13.08 2.37 -5.32
N PHE A 56 -12.90 3.60 -4.81
CA PHE A 56 -13.68 4.13 -3.70
C PHE A 56 -15.17 4.29 -4.03
N ARG A 57 -16.03 3.94 -3.09
CA ARG A 57 -17.48 3.76 -3.29
C ARG A 57 -18.35 4.80 -2.60
N SER A 58 -17.92 5.35 -1.48
CA SER A 58 -18.63 6.44 -0.81
C SER A 58 -18.27 7.80 -1.42
N ALA A 59 -19.09 8.82 -1.17
CA ALA A 59 -18.79 10.19 -1.62
C ALA A 59 -17.47 10.69 -0.99
N VAL A 60 -17.26 10.41 0.30
CA VAL A 60 -16.03 10.75 1.04
C VAL A 60 -14.84 9.98 0.50
N GLY A 61 -14.99 8.67 0.26
CA GLY A 61 -13.96 7.83 -0.33
C GLY A 61 -13.49 8.35 -1.69
N ARG A 62 -14.41 8.69 -2.59
CA ARG A 62 -14.04 9.26 -3.90
C ARG A 62 -13.38 10.63 -3.80
N GLN A 63 -13.73 11.43 -2.79
CA GLN A 63 -13.18 12.77 -2.62
C GLN A 63 -11.76 12.74 -2.06
N TYR A 64 -11.47 11.88 -1.08
CA TYR A 64 -10.21 11.91 -0.33
C TYR A 64 -9.31 10.69 -0.56
N GLY A 65 -9.90 9.57 -0.95
CA GLY A 65 -9.20 8.31 -1.16
C GLY A 65 -8.08 8.38 -2.19
N PRO A 66 -8.29 8.98 -3.38
CA PRO A 66 -7.25 9.10 -4.39
C PRO A 66 -5.97 9.75 -3.87
N ASP A 67 -6.08 10.90 -3.19
CA ASP A 67 -4.93 11.63 -2.65
C ASP A 67 -4.18 10.82 -1.58
N ILE A 68 -4.91 10.08 -0.74
CA ILE A 68 -4.31 9.19 0.26
C ILE A 68 -3.49 8.07 -0.41
N ILE A 69 -4.00 7.51 -1.50
CA ILE A 69 -3.28 6.50 -2.29
C ILE A 69 -2.06 7.11 -2.96
N ASP A 70 -2.19 8.29 -3.57
CA ASP A 70 -1.10 8.99 -4.25
C ASP A 70 0.06 9.29 -3.26
N VAL A 71 -0.25 9.74 -2.04
CA VAL A 71 0.75 9.91 -0.95
C VAL A 71 1.40 8.58 -0.57
N GLY A 72 0.60 7.51 -0.43
CA GLY A 72 1.13 6.18 -0.15
C GLY A 72 2.10 5.70 -1.24
N ILE A 73 1.79 5.94 -2.51
CA ILE A 73 2.65 5.57 -3.64
C ILE A 73 4.00 6.28 -3.56
N GLU A 74 4.03 7.58 -3.25
CA GLU A 74 5.30 8.31 -3.09
C GLU A 74 6.13 7.75 -1.92
N ILE A 75 5.51 7.49 -0.76
CA ILE A 75 6.19 6.87 0.37
C ILE A 75 6.76 5.50 -0.01
N GLY A 76 5.97 4.68 -0.70
CA GLY A 76 6.41 3.34 -1.12
C GLY A 76 7.58 3.37 -2.09
N LYS A 77 7.68 4.38 -2.98
CA LYS A 77 8.84 4.57 -3.86
C LYS A 77 10.11 4.83 -3.05
N GLU A 78 10.04 5.74 -2.08
CA GLU A 78 11.18 6.08 -1.21
C GLU A 78 11.62 4.85 -0.39
N VAL A 79 10.66 4.13 0.20
CA VAL A 79 10.95 2.88 0.94
C VAL A 79 11.60 1.84 0.04
N TYR A 80 11.09 1.65 -1.18
CA TYR A 80 11.67 0.68 -2.12
C TYR A 80 13.10 1.03 -2.51
N GLN A 81 13.36 2.30 -2.84
CA GLN A 81 14.71 2.79 -3.16
C GLN A 81 15.67 2.54 -2.00
N TYR A 82 15.23 2.84 -0.77
CA TYR A 82 16.01 2.59 0.45
C TYR A 82 16.33 1.09 0.64
N LEU A 83 15.34 0.21 0.47
CA LEU A 83 15.54 -1.24 0.57
C LEU A 83 16.54 -1.75 -0.47
N VAL A 84 16.42 -1.32 -1.73
CA VAL A 84 17.36 -1.71 -2.80
C VAL A 84 18.76 -1.16 -2.53
N GLN A 85 18.88 0.06 -2.03
CA GLN A 85 20.18 0.66 -1.72
C GLN A 85 20.94 -0.13 -0.64
N ILE A 86 20.23 -0.62 0.39
CA ILE A 86 20.85 -1.33 1.52
C ILE A 86 21.06 -2.80 1.23
N TYR A 87 20.08 -3.46 0.62
CA TYR A 87 20.02 -4.93 0.50
C TYR A 87 20.15 -5.43 -0.94
N GLY A 88 20.22 -4.54 -1.94
CA GLY A 88 20.26 -4.93 -3.36
C GLY A 88 21.56 -5.61 -3.81
N ASN A 89 22.58 -5.65 -2.95
CA ASN A 89 23.87 -6.30 -3.20
C ASN A 89 24.05 -7.64 -2.45
N GLU A 90 23.02 -8.10 -1.73
CA GLU A 90 22.98 -9.42 -1.07
C GLU A 90 22.46 -10.53 -2.01
#